data_AF-A0ABD4E2E3-F1
#
_entry.id   AF-A0ABD4E2E3-F1
#
_cell.length_a   1.000
_cell.length_b   1.000
_cell.length_c   1.000
_cell.angle_alpha   90.00
_cell.angle_beta   90.00
_cell.angle_gamma   90.00
#
_symmetry.space_group_name_H-M   'P 1'
#
loop_
_entity.id
_entity.type
_entity.pdbx_description
1 polymer ?
#
loop_
_entity_poly.entity_id
_entity_poly.type
_entity_poly.pdbx_seq_one_letter_code
_entity_poly.pdbx_strand_id
1 'polypeptide(L)' 'MTPREREVMGHVIVGSMNRQIATSLGLQEITIKVHRPQVMKKRHARTLPDLVRKAEALGVEAVGARG' A
#
# COMPACT_ATOMS: atom_id res chain seq x y z
N MET A 1 1.46 12.43 2.65
CA MET A 1 0.81 11.19 2.16
C MET A 1 -0.66 11.34 2.46
N THR A 2 -1.54 11.14 1.48
CA THR A 2 -2.99 11.25 1.66
C THR A 2 -3.53 10.03 2.41
N PRO A 3 -4.74 10.10 3.00
CA PRO A 3 -5.38 8.94 3.62
C PRO A 3 -5.46 7.74 2.65
N ARG A 4 -5.80 8.02 1.38
CA ARG A 4 -5.90 7.01 0.32
C ARG A 4 -4.57 6.32 0.02
N GLU A 5 -3.48 7.08 -0.02
CA GLU A 5 -2.13 6.52 -0.17
C GLU A 5 -1.76 5.61 1.02
N ARG A 6 -2.26 5.90 2.24
CA ARG A 6 -2.05 5.06 3.43
C ARG A 6 -2.78 3.73 3.31
N GLU A 7 -4.05 3.77 2.90
CA GLU A 7 -4.88 2.57 2.70
C GLU A 7 -4.26 1.64 1.65
N VAL A 8 -3.85 2.21 0.50
CA VAL A 8 -3.15 1.44 -0.55
C VAL A 8 -1.86 0.84 0.00
N MET A 9 -1.07 1.60 0.76
CA MET A 9 0.18 1.11 1.34
C MET A 9 -0.05 -0.06 2.29
N GLY A 10 -1.09 -0.03 3.14
CA GLY A 10 -1.44 -1.11 4.06
C GLY A 10 -1.74 -2.44 3.34
N HIS A 11 -2.30 -2.39 2.13
CA HIS A 11 -2.47 -3.59 1.31
C HIS A 11 -1.23 -3.98 0.51
N VAL A 12 -0.42 -3.01 0.09
CA VAL A 12 0.84 -3.29 -0.63
C VAL A 12 1.81 -4.03 0.28
N ILE A 13 1.94 -3.65 1.55
CA ILE A 13 2.88 -4.27 2.50
C ILE A 13 2.53 -5.72 2.84
N VAL A 14 1.26 -6.12 2.72
CA VAL A 14 0.84 -7.52 2.86
C VAL A 14 0.95 -8.32 1.55
N GLY A 15 1.44 -7.69 0.48
CA GLY A 15 1.62 -8.35 -0.82
C GLY A 15 0.36 -8.48 -1.66
N SER A 16 -0.73 -7.76 -1.34
CA SER A 16 -1.97 -7.84 -2.11
C SER A 16 -1.78 -7.44 -3.58
N MET A 17 -2.49 -8.16 -4.46
CA MET A 17 -2.52 -7.85 -5.89
C MET A 17 -3.31 -6.57 -6.15
N ASN A 18 -2.97 -5.82 -7.21
CA ASN A 18 -3.65 -4.56 -7.55
C ASN A 18 -5.17 -4.72 -7.62
N ARG A 19 -5.65 -5.84 -8.17
CA ARG A 19 -7.06 -6.19 -8.22
C ARG A 19 -7.71 -6.30 -6.83
N GLN A 20 -7.05 -6.97 -5.89
CA GLN A 20 -7.56 -7.14 -4.52
C GLN A 20 -7.63 -5.81 -3.78
N ILE A 21 -6.58 -4.98 -3.91
CA ILE A 21 -6.56 -3.62 -3.34
C ILE A 21 -7.70 -2.78 -3.91
N ALA A 22 -7.90 -2.86 -5.24
CA ALA A 22 -8.98 -2.15 -5.92
C ALA A 22 -10.34 -2.57 -5.37
N THR A 23 -10.59 -3.88 -5.22
CA THR A 23 -11.81 -4.40 -4.61
C THR A 23 -11.99 -3.96 -3.16
N SER A 24 -10.95 -4.05 -2.32
CA SER A 24 -11.03 -3.63 -0.91
C SER A 24 -11.29 -2.13 -0.74
N LEU A 25 -10.74 -1.30 -1.62
CA LEU A 25 -10.89 0.16 -1.53
C LEU A 25 -12.08 0.70 -2.34
N GLY A 26 -12.82 -0.15 -3.07
CA GLY A 26 -13.88 0.30 -3.99
C GLY A 26 -13.34 1.18 -5.13
N LEU A 27 -12.10 0.91 -5.57
CA LEU A 27 -11.41 1.62 -6.64
C LEU A 27 -11.28 0.73 -7.88
N GLN A 28 -10.90 1.35 -9.00
CA GLN A 28 -10.49 0.60 -10.18
C GLN A 28 -9.02 0.18 -10.07
N GLU A 29 -8.67 -0.98 -10.64
CA GLU A 29 -7.29 -1.49 -10.65
C GLU A 29 -6.31 -0.46 -11.26
N ILE A 30 -6.75 0.27 -12.28
CA ILE A 30 -5.94 1.31 -12.92
C ILE A 30 -5.57 2.43 -11.95
N THR A 31 -6.46 2.79 -11.01
CA THR A 31 -6.17 3.76 -9.95
C THR A 31 -5.05 3.27 -9.04
N ILE A 32 -5.04 1.97 -8.69
CA ILE A 32 -4.00 1.35 -7.86
C ILE A 32 -2.64 1.34 -8.58
N LYS A 33 -2.64 1.08 -9.90
CA LYS A 33 -1.42 1.14 -10.73
C LYS A 33 -0.77 2.52 -10.73
N VAL A 34 -1.57 3.59 -10.59
CA VAL A 34 -1.05 4.96 -10.45
C VAL A 34 -0.55 5.22 -9.02
N HIS A 35 -1.31 4.77 -8.00
CA HIS A 35 -0.98 5.08 -6.60
C HIS A 35 0.24 4.31 -6.07
N ARG A 36 0.44 3.04 -6.45
CA ARG A 36 1.59 2.22 -5.98
C ARG A 36 2.95 2.89 -6.21
N PRO A 37 3.32 3.29 -7.44
CA PRO A 37 4.61 3.92 -7.68
C PRO A 37 4.73 5.27 -6.97
N GLN A 38 3.63 6.02 -6.81
CA GLN A 38 3.64 7.27 -6.03
C GLN A 38 3.92 7.02 -4.55
N VAL A 39 3.29 6.01 -3.95
CA VAL A 39 3.54 5.59 -2.55
C VAL A 39 5.00 5.17 -2.38
N MET A 40 5.53 4.32 -3.26
CA MET A 40 6.93 3.88 -3.19
C MET A 40 7.90 5.06 -3.35
N LYS A 41 7.67 5.94 -4.33
CA LYS A 41 8.49 7.15 -4.55
C LYS A 41 8.46 8.09 -3.34
N LYS A 42 7.29 8.34 -2.78
CA LYS A 42 7.06 9.26 -1.64
C LYS A 42 7.54 8.69 -0.31
N ARG A 43 7.77 7.38 -0.23
CA ARG A 43 8.40 6.68 0.89
C ARG A 43 9.88 6.40 0.65
N HIS A 44 10.42 6.86 -0.47
CA HIS A 44 11.79 6.55 -0.92
C HIS A 44 12.07 5.04 -0.87
N ALA A 45 11.04 4.23 -1.08
CA ALA A 45 11.13 2.79 -0.96
C ALA A 45 11.59 2.21 -2.29
N ARG A 46 12.77 1.59 -2.28
CA ARG A 46 13.35 0.97 -3.49
C ARG A 46 12.86 -0.45 -3.70
N THR A 47 12.41 -1.11 -2.63
CA THR A 47 11.90 -2.49 -2.66
C THR A 47 10.66 -2.61 -1.79
N LEU A 48 9.88 -3.67 -2.01
CA LEU A 48 8.71 -3.99 -1.17
C LEU A 48 9.09 -4.16 0.31
N PRO A 49 10.11 -4.95 0.70
CA PRO A 49 10.52 -5.03 2.10
C PRO A 49 11.01 -3.71 2.70
N ASP A 50 11.62 -2.82 1.91
CA ASP A 50 11.97 -1.47 2.38
C ASP A 50 10.71 -0.63 2.65
N LEU A 51 9.66 -0.79 1.84
CA LEU A 51 8.35 -0.17 2.10
C LEU A 51 7.68 -0.74 3.36
N VAL A 52 7.75 -2.06 3.60
CA VAL A 52 7.20 -2.71 4.80
C VAL A 52 7.82 -2.11 6.06
N ARG A 53 9.16 -2.10 6.15
CA ARG A 53 9.87 -1.53 7.32
C ARG A 53 9.51 -0.07 7.57
N LYS A 54 9.40 0.73 6.50
CA LYS A 54 9.02 2.14 6.59
C LYS A 54 7.55 2.34 6.95
N ALA A 55 6.67 1.43 6.55
CA ALA A 55 5.26 1.46 6.91
C ALA A 55 5.07 1.11 8.39
N GLU A 56 5.79 0.10 8.90
CA GLU A 56 5.81 -0.27 10.31
C GLU A 56 6.28 0.90 11.19
N ALA A 57 7.37 1.57 10.80
CA ALA A 57 7.87 2.76 11.51
C ALA A 57 6.87 3.93 11.53
N LEU A 58 5.87 3.93 10.63
CA LEU A 58 4.81 4.94 10.54
C LEU A 58 3.50 4.49 11.20
N GLY A 59 3.48 3.33 11.85
CA GLY A 59 2.27 2.74 12.46
C GLY A 59 1.21 2.35 11.43
N VAL A 60 1.62 2.06 10.19
CA VAL A 60 0.70 1.59 9.15
C VAL A 60 0.58 0.09 9.31
N GLU A 61 -0.51 -0.33 9.95
CA GLU A 61 -0.81 -1.74 10.12
C GLU A 61 -1.16 -2.40 8.78
N ALA A 62 -0.67 -3.62 8.61
CA ALA A 62 -1.09 -4.54 7.57
C ALA A 62 -2.61 -4.76 7.65
N VAL A 63 -3.35 -4.28 6.64
CA VAL A 63 -4.79 -4.54 6.49
C VAL A 63 -4.93 -5.99 6.02
N GLY A 64 -4.86 -6.94 6.97
CA GLY A 64 -4.94 -8.37 6.67
C GLY A 64 -4.29 -9.32 7.68
N ALA A 65 -3.59 -8.82 8.71
CA ALA A 65 -2.93 -9.66 9.72
C ALA A 65 -3.68 -9.71 11.08
N ARG A 66 -5.02 -9.59 11.06
CA ARG A 66 -5.86 -10.05 12.18
C ARG A 66 -6.64 -11.27 11.72
N GLY A 67 -5.93 -12.40 11.72
CA GLY A 67 -6.49 -13.75 11.80
C GLY A 67 -6.01 -14.36 13.11
#